data_AF-A0A812RL63-F1
#
_entry.id   AF-A0A812RL63-F1
#
_cell.length_a   1.000
_cell.length_b   1.000
_cell.length_c   1.000
_cell.angle_alpha   90.00
_cell.angle_beta   90.00
_cell.angle_gamma   90.00
#
_symmetry.space_group_name_H-M   'P 1'
#
loop_
_entity.id
_entity.type
_entity.pdbx_description
1 polymer ?
#
loop_
_entity_poly.entity_id
_entity_poly.type
_entity_poly.pdbx_seq_one_letter_code
_entity_poly.pdbx_strand_id
1 'polypeptide(L)'
;MDVIDALFPVTLGGTAAVPGAFGCGKTVISQALSKYSNADCVVYVGCGERGNEMAEVLTDFPELTTMIDGKEEPIMQRTTLVANTSNMPVAAREASIYTGVTTAEYFRDMGYNVAMMADSTSRWAEALREISGRLAEMPADAGYPAYLGARLASFYERSGRVQCLGNPPREGSITIVGAVSPPGGDFTDPVTSATLSIVQVFWGLDKKLAQRKHFPAVNWNISFSKYIRVLEPYFEKYDAEYSMLQQKMKEILQKEDDLQEIVQLVGKDSLSEDQKCTLEVAKIIREDFLQQNGFTDYDFMCPLAKTIGMMKVIVGFHEAAQKMMAEYSGEHKVGWNTIAVAMKDMIKKITDMKFEMPRQSEEHYKRTFVALHDEVLAAFRTLAEVLATRRCFVFAPAPAPPQTAPAGFRLAQQVSHTVVLRLDAELQAFSLLRLGHAGAILQQYWHFQCWMVLHRLLSVVMSVLTTCLTFVWQRGQARAVWRLPELTGAIRPHLAWHPDAACLASVSPAGHVAVHSLVGESTEHLHVQGDGAWPVAAVAWQPCDLSSLAVAGPLGLCFWRRKGSWQRIWSLQGEAFASSALAWSPDGRALAAAGPLGVVHILGPHSALIGEQ
;
A
#
# COMPACT_ATOMS: atom_id res chain seq x y z
N MET A 1 -4.90 12.36 16.95
CA MET A 1 -4.12 11.77 15.83
C MET A 1 -3.27 10.66 16.41
N ASP A 2 -3.36 9.43 15.91
CA ASP A 2 -2.79 8.24 16.57
C ASP A 2 -1.29 8.35 16.79
N VAL A 3 -0.52 8.80 15.79
CA VAL A 3 0.94 8.98 15.94
C VAL A 3 1.29 9.96 17.06
N ILE A 4 0.54 11.07 17.13
CA ILE A 4 0.79 12.15 18.08
C ILE A 4 0.39 11.71 19.48
N ASP A 5 -0.79 11.15 19.65
CA ASP A 5 -1.33 10.79 20.96
C ASP A 5 -0.67 9.53 21.53
N ALA A 6 -0.34 8.55 20.67
CA ALA A 6 0.27 7.28 21.09
C ALA A 6 1.78 7.38 21.31
N LEU A 7 2.56 7.93 20.37
CA LEU A 7 4.03 7.84 20.42
C LEU A 7 4.68 9.08 21.05
N PHE A 8 4.14 10.26 20.76
CA PHE A 8 4.74 11.56 21.12
C PHE A 8 3.71 12.51 21.76
N PRO A 9 3.07 12.10 22.89
CA PRO A 9 1.96 12.85 23.46
C PRO A 9 2.40 14.23 23.97
N VAL A 10 1.47 15.18 23.89
CA VAL A 10 1.57 16.53 24.47
C VAL A 10 0.54 16.64 25.60
N THR A 11 0.95 17.30 26.68
CA THR A 11 0.08 17.59 27.83
C THR A 11 -0.65 18.92 27.66
N LEU A 12 -1.79 19.06 28.35
CA LEU A 12 -2.39 20.37 28.57
C LEU A 12 -1.44 21.24 29.41
N GLY A 13 -1.03 22.39 28.88
CA GLY A 13 0.03 23.20 29.46
C GLY A 13 1.43 22.92 28.89
N GLY A 14 1.56 22.01 27.93
CA GLY A 14 2.84 21.62 27.35
C GLY A 14 3.34 22.53 26.22
N THR A 15 4.59 22.31 25.83
CA THR A 15 5.23 22.91 24.66
C THR A 15 5.50 21.85 23.59
N ALA A 16 5.12 22.16 22.35
CA ALA A 16 5.39 21.33 21.19
C ALA A 16 5.95 22.16 20.03
N ALA A 17 6.90 21.60 19.30
CA ALA A 17 7.36 22.14 18.02
C ALA A 17 7.05 21.17 16.88
N VAL A 18 6.60 21.73 15.76
CA VAL A 18 6.33 21.00 14.53
C VAL A 18 7.23 21.53 13.42
N PRO A 19 8.51 21.11 13.38
CA PRO A 19 9.36 21.47 12.26
C PRO A 19 9.04 20.62 11.03
N GLY A 20 9.17 21.24 9.87
CA GLY A 20 9.12 20.52 8.61
C GLY A 20 9.34 21.43 7.43
N ALA A 21 9.71 20.85 6.29
CA ALA A 21 9.76 21.59 5.04
C ALA A 21 8.34 22.09 4.63
N PHE A 22 8.30 23.03 3.71
CA PHE A 22 7.03 23.47 3.11
C PHE A 22 6.30 22.30 2.44
N GLY A 23 4.98 22.22 2.62
CA GLY A 23 4.15 21.16 2.04
C GLY A 23 4.19 19.80 2.74
N CYS A 24 4.82 19.68 3.93
CA CYS A 24 4.83 18.43 4.70
C CYS A 24 3.59 18.22 5.59
N GLY A 25 2.59 19.12 5.51
CA GLY A 25 1.35 18.99 6.29
C GLY A 25 1.33 19.71 7.66
N LYS A 26 2.19 20.71 7.88
CA LYS A 26 2.21 21.52 9.13
C LYS A 26 0.86 22.15 9.44
N THR A 27 0.32 22.92 8.49
CA THR A 27 -0.97 23.60 8.63
C THR A 27 -2.12 22.60 8.79
N VAL A 28 -2.04 21.42 8.15
CA VAL A 28 -3.02 20.34 8.32
C VAL A 28 -3.01 19.81 9.75
N ILE A 29 -1.83 19.62 10.36
CA ILE A 29 -1.71 19.21 11.76
C ILE A 29 -2.25 20.31 12.69
N SER A 30 -1.90 21.58 12.46
CA SER A 30 -2.46 22.70 13.22
C SER A 30 -3.98 22.76 13.12
N GLN A 31 -4.54 22.62 11.91
CA GLN A 31 -5.97 22.60 11.68
C GLN A 31 -6.65 21.40 12.35
N ALA A 32 -6.03 20.21 12.32
CA ALA A 32 -6.58 19.03 12.99
C ALA A 32 -6.56 19.20 14.51
N LEU A 33 -5.49 19.77 15.07
CA LEU A 33 -5.40 20.08 16.50
C LEU A 33 -6.44 21.14 16.91
N SER A 34 -6.77 22.11 16.06
CA SER A 34 -7.77 23.14 16.41
C SER A 34 -9.19 22.58 16.40
N LYS A 35 -9.42 21.55 15.58
CA LYS A 35 -10.70 20.81 15.50
C LYS A 35 -10.88 19.83 16.65
N TYR A 36 -9.89 18.96 16.86
CA TYR A 36 -10.07 17.77 17.69
C TYR A 36 -9.33 17.82 19.03
N SER A 37 -8.74 18.96 19.39
CA SER A 37 -8.18 19.11 20.73
C SER A 37 -9.26 19.13 21.80
N ASN A 38 -8.87 18.67 22.98
CA ASN A 38 -9.60 18.80 24.23
C ASN A 38 -9.44 20.17 24.89
N ALA A 39 -9.06 21.21 24.12
CA ALA A 39 -8.93 22.57 24.60
C ALA A 39 -10.28 23.30 24.49
N ASP A 40 -10.58 24.13 25.49
CA ASP A 40 -11.81 24.91 25.56
C ASP A 40 -11.77 26.09 24.57
N CYS A 41 -10.59 26.69 24.40
CA CYS A 41 -10.35 27.81 23.50
C CYS A 41 -9.11 27.57 22.64
N VAL A 42 -9.17 27.99 21.38
CA VAL A 42 -8.03 27.92 20.46
C VAL A 42 -7.61 29.33 20.06
N VAL A 43 -6.31 29.62 20.14
CA VAL A 43 -5.74 30.87 19.64
C VAL A 43 -4.80 30.53 18.50
N TYR A 44 -5.18 30.89 17.27
CA TYR A 44 -4.37 30.62 16.09
C TYR A 44 -3.76 31.92 15.58
N VAL A 45 -2.43 31.95 15.53
CA VAL A 45 -1.63 33.09 15.09
C VAL A 45 -0.94 32.73 13.79
N GLY A 46 -1.40 33.35 12.70
CA GLY A 46 -0.75 33.31 11.41
C GLY A 46 0.31 34.40 11.33
N CYS A 47 1.60 34.06 11.42
CA CYS A 47 2.72 34.98 11.36
C CYS A 47 3.50 34.81 10.04
N GLY A 48 3.30 35.73 9.10
CA GLY A 48 4.04 35.74 7.84
C GLY A 48 3.63 34.64 6.86
N GLU A 49 2.44 34.07 7.04
CA GLU A 49 1.88 33.05 6.15
C GLU A 49 1.34 33.64 4.84
N ARG A 50 1.10 32.79 3.85
CA ARG A 50 0.56 33.25 2.57
C ARG A 50 -0.89 33.71 2.76
N GLY A 51 -1.28 34.74 2.02
CA GLY A 51 -2.66 35.26 2.06
C GLY A 51 -3.70 34.19 1.74
N ASN A 52 -3.39 33.25 0.83
CA ASN A 52 -4.28 32.16 0.46
C ASN A 52 -4.45 31.13 1.60
N GLU A 53 -3.39 30.80 2.33
CA GLU A 53 -3.44 29.86 3.47
C GLU A 53 -4.31 30.46 4.60
N MET A 54 -4.18 31.76 4.85
CA MET A 54 -5.06 32.46 5.80
C MET A 54 -6.51 32.58 5.31
N ALA A 55 -6.74 32.76 4.01
CA ALA A 55 -8.09 32.81 3.45
C ALA A 55 -8.78 31.44 3.52
N GLU A 56 -8.06 30.35 3.29
CA GLU A 56 -8.54 28.97 3.46
C GLU A 56 -8.96 28.74 4.92
N VAL A 57 -8.13 29.09 5.89
CA VAL A 57 -8.48 29.04 7.32
C VAL A 57 -9.76 29.82 7.63
N LEU A 58 -9.90 31.04 7.10
CA LEU A 58 -11.08 31.88 7.33
C LEU A 58 -12.36 31.34 6.66
N THR A 59 -12.23 30.58 5.57
CA THR A 59 -13.36 29.99 4.85
C THR A 59 -13.78 28.67 5.49
N ASP A 60 -12.81 27.84 5.87
CA ASP A 60 -13.05 26.50 6.43
C ASP A 60 -13.54 26.56 7.88
N PHE A 61 -12.98 27.44 8.72
CA PHE A 61 -13.24 27.43 10.17
C PHE A 61 -14.72 27.66 10.55
N PRO A 62 -15.47 28.50 9.83
CA PRO A 62 -16.91 28.65 10.04
C PRO A 62 -17.75 27.43 9.63
N GLU A 63 -17.32 26.66 8.63
CA GLU A 63 -18.06 25.47 8.15
C GLU A 63 -17.88 24.27 9.09
N LEU A 64 -16.83 24.29 9.91
CA LEU A 64 -16.50 23.20 10.80
C LEU A 64 -17.25 23.33 12.12
N THR A 65 -17.96 22.26 12.50
CA THR A 65 -18.66 22.15 13.78
C THR A 65 -17.96 21.18 14.72
N THR A 66 -18.10 21.41 16.02
CA THR A 66 -17.66 20.50 17.09
C THR A 66 -18.81 20.28 18.05
N MET A 67 -18.89 19.07 18.61
CA MET A 67 -19.90 18.73 19.61
C MET A 67 -19.44 19.21 20.99
N ILE A 68 -20.08 20.26 21.50
CA ILE A 68 -19.88 20.77 22.86
C ILE A 68 -21.19 20.54 23.61
N ASP A 69 -21.15 19.81 24.73
CA ASP A 69 -22.32 19.47 25.54
C ASP A 69 -23.51 18.88 24.76
N GLY A 70 -23.21 18.12 23.70
CA GLY A 70 -24.21 17.48 22.83
C GLY A 70 -24.85 18.41 21.80
N LYS A 71 -24.35 19.65 21.63
CA LYS A 71 -24.75 20.58 20.57
C LYS A 71 -23.62 20.77 19.57
N GLU A 72 -23.98 20.86 18.29
CA GLU A 72 -23.03 21.24 17.23
C GLU A 72 -22.84 22.76 17.25
N GLU A 73 -21.68 23.21 17.69
CA GLU A 73 -21.27 24.61 17.66
C GLU A 73 -20.13 24.81 16.65
N PRO A 74 -20.12 25.91 15.88
CA PRO A 74 -19.06 26.18 14.94
C PRO A 74 -17.75 26.50 15.68
N ILE A 75 -16.63 25.96 15.18
CA ILE A 75 -15.29 26.11 15.79
C ILE A 75 -14.88 27.58 15.91
N MET A 76 -15.38 28.43 15.01
CA MET A 76 -15.12 29.87 15.04
C MET A 76 -15.59 30.55 16.34
N GLN A 77 -16.59 30.01 17.05
CA GLN A 77 -17.06 30.59 18.32
C GLN A 77 -16.07 30.40 19.47
N ARG A 78 -15.20 29.37 19.41
CA ARG A 78 -14.17 29.10 20.41
C ARG A 78 -12.75 29.45 19.96
N THR A 79 -12.61 30.01 18.75
CA THR A 79 -11.30 30.27 18.14
C THR A 79 -11.06 31.75 17.95
N THR A 80 -9.92 32.25 18.44
CA THR A 80 -9.43 33.60 18.13
C THR A 80 -8.35 33.52 17.06
N LEU A 81 -8.52 34.26 15.96
CA LEU A 81 -7.57 34.32 14.84
C LEU A 81 -6.80 35.64 14.87
N VAL A 82 -5.47 35.55 14.90
CA VAL A 82 -4.56 36.68 14.68
C VAL A 82 -3.91 36.49 13.31
N ALA A 83 -4.43 37.19 12.30
CA ALA A 83 -4.00 37.04 10.92
C ALA A 83 -2.95 38.10 10.56
N ASN A 84 -1.73 37.66 10.26
CA ASN A 84 -0.68 38.53 9.77
C ASN A 84 0.00 37.90 8.55
N THR A 85 -0.26 38.46 7.37
CA THR A 85 0.22 37.90 6.11
C THR A 85 1.66 38.30 5.82
N SER A 86 2.32 37.60 4.89
CA SER A 86 3.67 37.93 4.45
C SER A 86 3.82 39.36 3.87
N ASN A 87 2.74 39.96 3.36
CA ASN A 87 2.77 41.33 2.82
C ASN A 87 2.62 42.43 3.90
N MET A 88 2.26 42.06 5.13
CA MET A 88 2.11 43.01 6.24
C MET A 88 3.48 43.39 6.85
N PRO A 89 3.56 44.52 7.58
CA PRO A 89 4.82 45.02 8.13
C PRO A 89 5.55 44.00 9.02
N VAL A 90 6.89 44.01 8.95
CA VAL A 90 7.76 43.10 9.69
C VAL A 90 7.59 43.24 11.21
N ALA A 91 7.42 44.46 11.71
CA ALA A 91 7.15 44.71 13.12
C ALA A 91 5.80 44.10 13.58
N ALA A 92 4.81 44.01 12.69
CA ALA A 92 3.54 43.36 12.99
C ALA A 92 3.71 41.84 13.17
N ARG A 93 4.72 41.21 12.56
CA ARG A 93 5.05 39.78 12.75
C ARG A 93 5.51 39.48 14.16
N GLU A 94 6.38 40.31 14.70
CA GLU A 94 6.77 40.19 16.10
C GLU A 94 5.58 40.49 17.04
N ALA A 95 4.84 41.57 16.77
CA ALA A 95 3.69 41.94 17.61
C ALA A 95 2.57 40.88 17.58
N SER A 96 2.34 40.18 16.46
CA SER A 96 1.28 39.18 16.34
C SER A 96 1.48 37.99 17.28
N ILE A 97 2.72 37.53 17.46
CA ILE A 97 3.03 36.43 18.38
C ILE A 97 2.73 36.85 19.82
N TYR A 98 3.20 38.03 20.24
CA TYR A 98 2.95 38.56 21.58
C TYR A 98 1.47 38.84 21.85
N THR A 99 0.74 39.34 20.85
CA THR A 99 -0.70 39.58 20.96
C THR A 99 -1.45 38.27 21.15
N GLY A 100 -1.08 37.24 20.38
CA GLY A 100 -1.68 35.90 20.48
C GLY A 100 -1.44 35.25 21.84
N VAL A 101 -0.20 35.23 22.33
CA VAL A 101 0.08 34.62 23.66
C VAL A 101 -0.58 35.40 24.79
N THR A 102 -0.66 36.73 24.70
CA THR A 102 -1.34 37.54 25.72
C THR A 102 -2.85 37.29 25.71
N THR A 103 -3.42 37.06 24.53
CA THR A 103 -4.83 36.66 24.40
C THR A 103 -5.05 35.26 24.98
N ALA A 104 -4.12 34.33 24.75
CA ALA A 104 -4.18 32.99 25.33
C ALA A 104 -4.06 33.01 26.86
N GLU A 105 -3.18 33.86 27.41
CA GLU A 105 -3.06 34.09 28.86
C GLU A 105 -4.31 34.67 29.48
N TYR A 106 -4.96 35.60 28.78
CA TYR A 106 -6.23 36.15 29.24
C TYR A 106 -7.31 35.07 29.38
N PHE A 107 -7.45 34.17 28.40
CA PHE A 107 -8.40 33.05 28.49
C PHE A 107 -7.98 32.01 29.53
N ARG A 108 -6.68 31.74 29.67
CA ARG A 108 -6.15 30.88 30.74
C ARG A 108 -6.54 31.43 32.11
N ASP A 109 -6.41 32.73 32.33
CA ASP A 109 -6.70 33.39 33.61
C ASP A 109 -8.20 33.40 33.95
N MET A 110 -9.07 33.10 32.98
CA MET A 110 -10.48 32.80 33.23
C MET A 110 -10.72 31.39 33.76
N GLY A 111 -9.73 30.50 33.69
CA GLY A 111 -9.83 29.08 34.06
C GLY A 111 -10.06 28.13 32.89
N TYR A 112 -9.81 28.57 31.64
CA TYR A 112 -9.94 27.71 30.46
C TYR A 112 -8.62 27.03 30.10
N ASN A 113 -8.73 25.89 29.42
CA ASN A 113 -7.61 25.22 28.78
C ASN A 113 -7.46 25.75 27.35
N VAL A 114 -6.36 26.44 27.06
CA VAL A 114 -6.14 27.15 25.81
C VAL A 114 -5.07 26.46 24.99
N ALA A 115 -5.34 26.20 23.71
CA ALA A 115 -4.33 25.76 22.75
C ALA A 115 -3.92 26.92 21.85
N MET A 116 -2.65 27.34 21.93
CA MET A 116 -2.08 28.36 21.06
C MET A 116 -1.29 27.72 19.92
N MET A 117 -1.62 28.09 18.69
CA MET A 117 -0.91 27.69 17.48
C MET A 117 -0.17 28.87 16.88
N ALA A 118 1.15 28.75 16.74
CA ALA A 118 1.97 29.76 16.11
C ALA A 118 2.49 29.24 14.76
N ASP A 119 1.83 29.65 13.67
CA ASP A 119 2.21 29.29 12.29
C ASP A 119 2.62 30.57 11.53
N SER A 120 3.90 30.90 11.35
CA SER A 120 5.10 30.15 11.73
C SER A 120 6.09 30.98 12.55
N THR A 121 6.77 30.29 13.48
CA THR A 121 7.78 30.89 14.37
C THR A 121 9.09 31.19 13.62
N SER A 122 9.35 30.50 12.51
CA SER A 122 10.48 30.82 11.62
C SER A 122 10.33 32.18 10.94
N ARG A 123 9.12 32.54 10.49
CA ARG A 123 8.87 33.88 9.91
C ARG A 123 8.98 34.99 10.94
N TRP A 124 8.66 34.69 12.20
CA TRP A 124 8.94 35.59 13.32
C TRP A 124 10.46 35.75 13.54
N ALA A 125 11.24 34.67 13.52
CA ALA A 125 12.70 34.75 13.63
C ALA A 125 13.35 35.52 12.45
N GLU A 126 12.86 35.33 11.23
CA GLU A 126 13.27 36.12 10.06
C GLU A 126 12.95 37.61 10.23
N ALA A 127 11.79 37.93 10.83
CA ALA A 127 11.41 39.30 11.14
C ALA A 127 12.37 39.95 12.15
N LEU A 128 12.75 39.20 13.20
CA LEU A 128 13.76 39.65 14.17
C LEU A 128 15.11 39.90 13.50
N ARG A 129 15.52 39.03 12.58
CA ARG A 129 16.74 39.22 11.77
C ARG A 129 16.70 40.47 10.91
N GLU A 130 15.56 40.78 10.29
CA GLU A 130 15.42 41.98 9.48
C GLU A 130 15.44 43.25 10.34
N ILE A 131 14.79 43.23 11.50
CA ILE A 131 14.78 44.36 12.45
C ILE A 131 16.20 44.60 12.98
N SER A 132 16.91 43.55 13.41
CA SER A 132 18.29 43.67 13.91
C SER A 132 19.24 44.20 12.84
N GLY A 133 19.07 43.74 11.58
CA GLY A 133 19.83 44.24 10.44
C GLY A 133 19.60 45.73 10.17
N ARG A 134 18.35 46.21 10.29
CA ARG A 134 18.02 47.64 10.16
C ARG A 134 18.57 48.49 11.31
N LEU A 135 18.64 47.92 12.50
CA LEU A 135 19.24 48.54 13.68
C LEU A 135 20.78 48.48 13.69
N ALA A 136 21.38 47.85 12.68
CA ALA A 136 22.82 47.61 12.59
C ALA A 136 23.40 46.87 13.82
N GLU A 137 22.61 45.99 14.42
CA GLU A 137 23.08 45.09 15.47
C GLU A 137 24.02 44.03 14.88
N MET A 138 25.03 43.62 15.64
CA MET A 138 25.95 42.58 15.19
C MET A 138 25.20 41.24 15.08
N PRO A 139 25.20 40.59 13.90
CA PRO A 139 24.57 39.28 13.74
C PRO A 139 25.39 38.19 14.44
N ALA A 140 24.69 37.16 14.91
CA ALA A 140 25.27 35.89 15.33
C ALA A 140 25.18 34.89 14.17
N ASP A 141 24.88 33.62 14.45
CA ASP A 141 24.80 32.55 13.46
C ASP A 141 23.73 32.81 12.39
N ALA A 142 24.07 32.54 11.13
CA ALA A 142 23.18 32.66 9.96
C ALA A 142 22.47 34.04 9.82
N GLY A 143 23.04 35.08 10.43
CA GLY A 143 22.53 36.45 10.37
C GLY A 143 21.50 36.79 11.45
N TYR A 144 21.09 35.85 12.30
CA TYR A 144 20.11 36.11 13.36
C TYR A 144 20.70 36.93 14.52
N PRO A 145 19.88 37.68 15.28
CA PRO A 145 20.38 38.42 16.43
C PRO A 145 20.77 37.49 17.59
N ALA A 146 21.73 37.92 18.41
CA ALA A 146 22.20 37.15 19.57
C ALA A 146 21.09 36.83 20.60
N TYR A 147 20.02 37.62 20.65
CA TYR A 147 18.88 37.41 21.57
C TYR A 147 17.79 36.47 21.04
N LEU A 148 17.97 35.83 19.88
CA LEU A 148 16.96 34.93 19.30
C LEU A 148 16.55 33.82 20.30
N GLY A 149 17.52 33.14 20.91
CA GLY A 149 17.25 32.09 21.89
C GLY A 149 16.49 32.60 23.11
N ALA A 150 16.85 33.78 23.64
CA ALA A 150 16.17 34.40 24.77
C ALA A 150 14.72 34.77 24.43
N ARG A 151 14.45 35.27 23.22
CA ARG A 151 13.09 35.59 22.76
C ARG A 151 12.23 34.34 22.63
N LEU A 152 12.75 33.29 21.99
CA LEU A 152 12.05 32.01 21.88
C LEU A 152 11.77 31.40 23.26
N ALA A 153 12.74 31.42 24.18
CA ALA A 153 12.56 30.93 25.54
C ALA A 153 11.47 31.71 26.27
N SER A 154 11.53 33.05 26.24
CA SER A 154 10.52 33.90 26.87
C SER A 154 9.10 33.69 26.32
N PHE A 155 8.98 33.20 25.08
CA PHE A 155 7.71 32.88 24.46
C PHE A 155 7.19 31.51 24.88
N TYR A 156 8.01 30.45 24.73
CA TYR A 156 7.57 29.08 25.05
C TYR A 156 7.39 28.85 26.55
N GLU A 157 8.17 29.50 27.43
CA GLU A 157 8.04 29.40 28.90
C GLU A 157 6.78 30.08 29.46
N ARG A 158 6.00 30.79 28.62
CA ARG A 158 4.68 31.32 29.02
C ARG A 158 3.58 30.25 28.99
N SER A 159 3.86 29.12 28.35
CA SER A 159 3.00 27.94 28.44
C SER A 159 3.08 27.29 29.81
N GLY A 160 2.03 26.56 30.19
CA GLY A 160 1.98 25.90 31.48
C GLY A 160 0.57 25.76 32.02
N ARG A 161 0.40 24.81 32.94
CA ARG A 161 -0.79 24.68 33.78
C ARG A 161 -0.52 25.40 35.10
N VAL A 162 -1.37 26.37 35.43
CA VAL A 162 -1.17 27.25 36.60
C VAL A 162 -2.48 27.50 37.33
N GLN A 163 -2.37 27.75 38.63
CA GLN A 163 -3.48 28.26 39.41
C GLN A 163 -3.59 29.77 39.18
N CYS A 164 -4.75 30.21 38.70
CA CYS A 164 -5.00 31.61 38.36
C CYS A 164 -5.13 32.48 39.62
N LEU A 165 -4.78 33.76 39.48
CA LEU A 165 -4.96 34.73 40.56
C LEU A 165 -6.43 35.11 40.74
N GLY A 166 -6.76 35.53 41.96
CA GLY A 166 -8.07 36.04 42.34
C GLY A 166 -9.03 34.97 42.87
N ASN A 167 -10.22 35.44 43.26
CA ASN A 167 -11.34 34.60 43.68
C ASN A 167 -12.39 34.57 42.55
N PRO A 168 -13.01 33.42 42.22
CA PRO A 168 -12.81 32.08 42.80
C PRO A 168 -11.47 31.43 42.40
N PRO A 169 -10.98 30.42 43.15
CA PRO A 169 -9.81 29.65 42.77
C PRO A 169 -10.09 28.92 41.46
N ARG A 170 -9.32 29.26 40.42
CA ARG A 170 -9.46 28.72 39.06
C ARG A 170 -8.13 28.14 38.62
N GLU A 171 -8.18 27.14 37.78
CA GLU A 171 -7.01 26.52 37.20
C GLU A 171 -7.15 26.58 35.67
N GLY A 172 -6.10 27.04 35.00
CA GLY A 172 -6.08 27.17 33.55
C GLY A 172 -4.77 26.62 32.99
N SER A 173 -4.78 26.30 31.71
CA SER A 173 -3.57 25.84 31.00
C SER A 173 -3.40 26.53 29.67
N ILE A 174 -2.16 26.75 29.24
CA ILE A 174 -1.82 27.15 27.87
C ILE A 174 -0.87 26.12 27.29
N THR A 175 -1.29 25.46 26.22
CA THR A 175 -0.44 24.59 25.41
C THR A 175 0.03 25.38 24.20
N ILE A 176 1.34 25.51 23.99
CA ILE A 176 1.91 26.21 22.82
C ILE A 176 2.41 25.18 21.81
N VAL A 177 1.89 25.27 20.58
CA VAL A 177 2.33 24.48 19.42
C VAL A 177 2.92 25.43 18.38
N GLY A 178 4.24 25.39 18.22
CA GLY A 178 4.96 26.24 17.26
C GLY A 178 5.33 25.50 15.98
N ALA A 179 4.90 26.01 14.83
CA ALA A 179 5.33 25.49 13.53
C ALA A 179 6.65 26.14 13.10
N VAL A 180 7.67 25.31 12.88
CA VAL A 180 9.00 25.76 12.45
C VAL A 180 9.19 25.35 10.98
N SER A 181 9.61 26.28 10.15
CA SER A 181 9.87 26.06 8.73
C SER A 181 11.36 26.26 8.44
N PRO A 182 12.22 25.26 8.75
CA PRO A 182 13.62 25.35 8.40
C PRO A 182 13.81 25.43 6.87
N PRO A 183 14.77 26.22 6.38
CA PRO A 183 15.09 26.27 4.96
C PRO A 183 15.53 24.88 4.49
N GLY A 184 14.85 24.34 3.47
CA GLY A 184 15.16 23.03 2.90
C GLY A 184 14.83 21.81 3.78
N GLY A 185 14.27 22.01 4.99
CA GLY A 185 14.04 20.91 5.94
C GLY A 185 15.26 20.57 6.80
N ASP A 186 16.27 21.46 6.87
CA ASP A 186 17.49 21.24 7.64
C ASP A 186 17.29 21.60 9.12
N PHE A 187 17.42 20.61 10.00
CA PHE A 187 17.27 20.81 11.45
C PHE A 187 18.48 21.50 12.11
N THR A 188 19.58 21.70 11.38
CA THR A 188 20.74 22.45 11.88
C THR A 188 20.55 23.96 11.85
N ASP A 189 19.45 24.45 11.25
CA ASP A 189 19.08 25.87 11.28
C ASP A 189 18.99 26.39 12.73
N PRO A 190 19.53 27.59 13.02
CA PRO A 190 19.56 28.12 14.38
C PRO A 190 18.18 28.30 15.02
N VAL A 191 17.12 28.55 14.24
CA VAL A 191 15.75 28.63 14.79
C VAL A 191 15.29 27.26 15.28
N THR A 192 15.60 26.21 14.51
CA THR A 192 15.26 24.83 14.87
C THR A 192 16.07 24.37 16.08
N SER A 193 17.38 24.61 16.07
CA SER A 193 18.27 24.28 17.19
C SER A 193 17.86 24.99 18.49
N ALA A 194 17.56 26.30 18.42
CA ALA A 194 17.09 27.05 19.57
C ALA A 194 15.74 26.51 20.07
N THR A 195 14.79 26.24 19.16
CA THR A 195 13.47 25.70 19.51
C THR A 195 13.59 24.33 20.18
N LEU A 196 14.42 23.43 19.62
CA LEU A 196 14.70 22.10 20.17
C LEU A 196 15.22 22.13 21.61
N SER A 197 16.02 23.14 21.95
CA SER A 197 16.56 23.28 23.30
C SER A 197 15.50 23.64 24.37
N ILE A 198 14.42 24.28 23.95
CA ILE A 198 13.38 24.83 24.84
C ILE A 198 12.17 23.88 24.93
N VAL A 199 11.70 23.39 23.80
CA VAL A 199 10.46 22.59 23.75
C VAL A 199 10.64 21.20 24.36
N GLN A 200 9.56 20.69 24.93
CA GLN A 200 9.54 19.36 25.54
C GLN A 200 9.07 18.27 24.58
N VAL A 201 8.28 18.64 23.56
CA VAL A 201 7.83 17.74 22.50
C VAL A 201 8.27 18.25 21.15
N PHE A 202 8.72 17.33 20.31
CA PHE A 202 9.21 17.59 18.98
C PHE A 202 8.58 16.60 18.00
N TRP A 203 7.78 17.11 17.05
CA TRP A 203 7.18 16.34 15.97
C TRP A 203 7.89 16.68 14.66
N GLY A 204 8.97 15.96 14.37
CA GLY A 204 9.76 16.15 13.17
C GLY A 204 9.02 15.63 11.94
N LEU A 205 8.56 16.54 11.07
CA LEU A 205 7.93 16.15 9.81
C LEU A 205 8.98 15.87 8.74
N ASP A 206 8.88 14.69 8.11
CA ASP A 206 9.80 14.25 7.07
C ASP A 206 9.19 14.42 5.66
N LYS A 207 9.96 15.08 4.81
CA LYS A 207 9.62 15.29 3.40
C LYS A 207 9.51 13.98 2.63
N LYS A 208 10.29 12.95 2.97
CA LYS A 208 10.26 11.64 2.29
C LYS A 208 8.91 10.95 2.50
N LEU A 209 8.35 11.02 3.71
CA LEU A 209 7.03 10.47 4.03
C LEU A 209 5.93 11.24 3.27
N ALA A 210 5.98 12.57 3.28
CA ALA A 210 5.03 13.40 2.54
C ALA A 210 5.06 13.13 1.02
N GLN A 211 6.24 12.94 0.43
CA GLN A 211 6.38 12.59 -0.99
C GLN A 211 5.78 11.22 -1.34
N ARG A 212 5.79 10.28 -0.39
CA ARG A 212 5.13 8.97 -0.51
C ARG A 212 3.63 9.02 -0.21
N LYS A 213 3.07 10.20 0.05
CA LYS A 213 1.68 10.42 0.50
C LYS A 213 1.33 9.66 1.79
N HIS A 214 2.34 9.46 2.64
CA HIS A 214 2.12 8.98 4.01
C HIS A 214 1.83 10.18 4.90
N PHE A 215 0.61 10.24 5.44
CA PHE A 215 0.14 11.33 6.29
C PHE A 215 -0.46 10.76 7.58
N PRO A 216 -0.27 11.42 8.74
CA PRO A 216 0.61 12.57 8.96
C PRO A 216 2.10 12.21 8.78
N ALA A 217 2.87 13.10 8.16
CA ALA A 217 4.26 12.83 7.76
C ALA A 217 5.27 12.96 8.92
N VAL A 218 4.92 12.45 10.11
CA VAL A 218 5.76 12.49 11.32
C VAL A 218 6.78 11.38 11.26
N ASN A 219 8.06 11.72 11.37
CA ASN A 219 9.12 10.73 11.46
C ASN A 219 9.28 10.27 12.90
N TRP A 220 9.07 8.97 13.11
CA TRP A 220 9.05 8.32 14.41
C TRP A 220 10.44 8.08 15.03
N ASN A 221 11.52 8.17 14.25
CA ASN A 221 12.89 8.00 14.78
C ASN A 221 13.45 9.31 15.35
N ILE A 222 13.14 10.45 14.71
CA ILE A 222 13.63 11.77 15.13
C ILE A 222 12.71 12.45 16.15
N SER A 223 11.41 12.12 16.15
CA SER A 223 10.44 12.74 17.03
C SER A 223 10.60 12.22 18.45
N PHE A 224 10.32 13.08 19.43
CA PHE A 224 10.39 12.69 20.85
C PHE A 224 9.41 13.50 21.69
N SER A 225 9.05 12.93 22.85
CA SER A 225 8.30 13.62 23.89
C SER A 225 8.96 13.37 25.25
N LYS A 226 9.28 14.43 25.97
CA LYS A 226 9.81 14.36 27.35
C LYS A 226 8.70 14.17 28.39
N TYR A 227 7.43 14.35 28.02
CA TYR A 227 6.30 14.24 28.94
C TYR A 227 5.87 12.80 29.27
N ILE A 228 6.46 11.78 28.62
CA ILE A 228 6.04 10.38 28.79
C ILE A 228 6.07 9.97 30.27
N ARG A 229 7.16 10.27 30.99
CA ARG A 229 7.29 9.94 32.43
C ARG A 229 6.26 10.63 33.32
N VAL A 230 5.86 11.85 32.96
CA VAL A 230 4.86 12.63 33.71
C VAL A 230 3.44 12.12 33.42
N LEU A 231 3.23 11.60 32.20
CA LEU A 231 1.96 11.06 31.73
C LEU A 231 1.74 9.60 32.11
N GLU A 232 2.78 8.84 32.48
CA GLU A 232 2.68 7.44 32.91
C GLU A 232 1.54 7.20 33.92
N PRO A 233 1.42 7.95 35.05
CA PRO A 233 0.33 7.73 36.00
C PRO A 233 -1.07 7.98 35.42
N TYR A 234 -1.19 8.92 34.47
CA TYR A 234 -2.46 9.21 33.79
C TYR A 234 -2.85 8.06 32.87
N PHE A 235 -1.90 7.54 32.09
CA PHE A 235 -2.13 6.41 31.21
C PHE A 235 -2.35 5.11 31.98
N GLU A 236 -1.61 4.84 33.05
CA GLU A 236 -1.79 3.64 33.88
C GLU A 236 -3.19 3.58 34.51
N LYS A 237 -3.74 4.73 34.91
CA LYS A 237 -5.13 4.81 35.40
C LYS A 237 -6.14 4.43 34.31
N TYR A 238 -5.83 4.72 33.04
CA TYR A 238 -6.69 4.41 31.91
C TYR A 238 -6.51 2.95 31.45
N ASP A 239 -5.26 2.53 31.26
CA ASP A 239 -4.83 1.18 30.91
C ASP A 239 -3.37 0.94 31.37
N ALA A 240 -3.17 -0.05 32.23
CA ALA A 240 -1.85 -0.36 32.80
C ALA A 240 -0.83 -0.87 31.76
N GLU A 241 -1.28 -1.40 30.61
CA GLU A 241 -0.39 -1.99 29.60
C GLU A 241 0.14 -0.95 28.60
N TYR A 242 -0.39 0.27 28.60
CA TYR A 242 -0.08 1.29 27.60
C TYR A 242 1.43 1.56 27.45
N SER A 243 2.13 1.75 28.56
CA SER A 243 3.58 2.05 28.56
C SER A 243 4.39 0.93 27.89
N MET A 244 4.05 -0.32 28.22
CA MET A 244 4.69 -1.51 27.64
C MET A 244 4.41 -1.64 26.14
N LEU A 245 3.16 -1.40 25.72
CA LEU A 245 2.77 -1.45 24.30
C LEU A 245 3.48 -0.37 23.48
N GLN A 246 3.55 0.86 24.00
CA GLN A 246 4.24 1.97 23.34
C GLN A 246 5.73 1.67 23.15
N GLN A 247 6.39 1.14 24.19
CA GLN A 247 7.80 0.78 24.12
C GLN A 247 8.06 -0.32 23.09
N LYS A 248 7.22 -1.37 23.06
CA LYS A 248 7.33 -2.44 22.07
C LYS A 248 7.13 -1.94 20.63
N MET A 249 6.15 -1.07 20.39
CA MET A 249 5.96 -0.47 19.06
C MET A 249 7.17 0.34 18.60
N LYS A 250 7.77 1.15 19.50
CA LYS A 250 9.00 1.90 19.21
C LYS A 250 10.17 0.96 18.88
N GLU A 251 10.31 -0.14 19.63
CA GLU A 251 11.34 -1.15 19.38
C GLU A 251 11.16 -1.83 18.01
N ILE A 252 9.93 -2.19 17.63
CA ILE A 252 9.63 -2.79 16.33
C ILE A 252 9.98 -1.83 15.19
N LEU A 253 9.61 -0.55 15.31
CA LEU A 253 9.91 0.47 14.29
C LEU A 253 11.42 0.75 14.17
N GLN A 254 12.15 0.75 15.28
CA GLN A 254 13.60 0.92 15.26
C GLN A 254 14.29 -0.28 14.59
N LYS A 255 13.89 -1.51 14.95
CA LYS A 255 14.38 -2.73 14.30
C LYS A 255 14.04 -2.75 12.81
N GLU A 256 12.90 -2.22 12.41
CA GLU A 256 12.55 -2.10 10.99
C GLU A 256 13.57 -1.27 10.23
N ASP A 257 14.00 -0.12 10.77
CA ASP A 257 14.96 0.78 10.10
C ASP A 257 16.32 0.09 9.93
N ASP A 258 16.82 -0.54 11.00
CA ASP A 258 18.07 -1.31 10.98
C ASP A 258 18.01 -2.45 9.94
N LEU A 259 16.86 -3.14 9.85
CA LEU A 259 16.64 -4.20 8.88
C LEU A 259 16.46 -3.69 7.45
N GLN A 260 15.85 -2.52 7.26
CA GLN A 260 15.67 -1.92 5.93
C GLN A 260 17.02 -1.58 5.29
N GLU A 261 18.00 -1.13 6.07
CA GLU A 261 19.36 -0.90 5.56
C GLU A 261 20.00 -2.20 5.05
N ILE A 262 19.88 -3.29 5.82
CA ILE A 262 20.38 -4.62 5.42
C ILE A 262 19.65 -5.13 4.17
N VAL A 263 18.32 -4.96 4.10
CA VAL A 263 17.50 -5.37 2.94
C VAL A 263 17.92 -4.63 1.67
N GLN A 264 18.28 -3.35 1.77
CA GLN A 264 18.76 -2.57 0.62
C GLN A 264 20.12 -3.06 0.11
N LEU A 265 20.96 -3.62 0.98
CA LEU A 265 22.30 -4.11 0.62
C LEU A 265 22.30 -5.56 0.10
N VAL A 266 21.56 -6.47 0.76
CA VAL A 266 21.66 -7.93 0.53
C VAL A 266 20.38 -8.52 -0.07
N GLY A 267 19.24 -7.85 0.08
CA GLY A 267 17.93 -8.31 -0.35
C GLY A 267 17.14 -9.05 0.73
N LYS A 268 15.80 -9.02 0.62
CA LYS A 268 14.84 -9.52 1.63
C LYS A 268 14.95 -11.03 1.90
N ASP A 269 15.39 -11.81 0.93
CA ASP A 269 15.44 -13.28 1.04
C ASP A 269 16.51 -13.77 2.01
N SER A 270 17.53 -12.95 2.25
CA SER A 270 18.65 -13.25 3.15
C SER A 270 18.31 -13.16 4.64
N LEU A 271 17.16 -12.58 4.98
CA LEU A 271 16.74 -12.37 6.36
C LEU A 271 16.26 -13.66 7.04
N SER A 272 16.44 -13.71 8.35
CA SER A 272 15.82 -14.73 9.19
C SER A 272 14.29 -14.57 9.22
N GLU A 273 13.57 -15.65 9.53
CA GLU A 273 12.10 -15.64 9.53
C GLU A 273 11.51 -14.68 10.59
N ASP A 274 12.18 -14.50 11.73
CA ASP A 274 11.79 -13.53 12.76
C ASP A 274 11.95 -12.07 12.29
N GLN A 275 13.05 -11.78 11.58
CA GLN A 275 13.26 -10.47 10.97
C GLN A 275 12.23 -10.18 9.87
N LYS A 276 11.85 -11.18 9.07
CA LYS A 276 10.76 -11.04 8.09
C LYS A 276 9.43 -10.74 8.76
N CYS A 277 9.11 -11.41 9.87
CA CYS A 277 7.91 -11.10 10.66
C CYS A 277 7.93 -9.67 11.19
N THR A 278 9.07 -9.22 11.74
CA THR A 278 9.24 -7.85 12.24
C THR A 278 8.99 -6.82 11.15
N LEU A 279 9.52 -7.02 9.94
CA LEU A 279 9.28 -6.12 8.80
C LEU A 279 7.81 -6.05 8.37
N GLU A 280 7.09 -7.17 8.34
CA GLU A 280 5.67 -7.16 7.96
C GLU A 280 4.79 -6.56 9.06
N VAL A 281 5.07 -6.83 10.34
CA VAL A 281 4.36 -6.17 11.44
C VAL A 281 4.65 -4.68 11.45
N ALA A 282 5.90 -4.26 11.27
CA ALA A 282 6.24 -2.85 11.17
C ALA A 282 5.54 -2.16 9.99
N LYS A 283 5.37 -2.86 8.86
CA LYS A 283 4.56 -2.37 7.75
C LYS A 283 3.09 -2.15 8.16
N ILE A 284 2.46 -3.08 8.89
CA ILE A 284 1.11 -2.90 9.42
C ILE A 284 1.05 -1.68 10.34
N ILE A 285 2.05 -1.51 11.22
CA ILE A 285 2.13 -0.32 12.09
C ILE A 285 2.20 0.96 11.24
N ARG A 286 3.03 1.01 10.19
CA ARG A 286 3.16 2.21 9.35
C ARG A 286 1.92 2.53 8.53
N GLU A 287 1.29 1.53 7.89
CA GLU A 287 0.20 1.73 6.93
C GLU A 287 -1.19 1.74 7.57
N ASP A 288 -1.39 1.04 8.69
CA ASP A 288 -2.71 0.89 9.32
C ASP A 288 -2.85 1.59 10.67
N PHE A 289 -1.76 1.81 11.41
CA PHE A 289 -1.79 2.51 12.69
C PHE A 289 -1.29 3.96 12.61
N LEU A 290 -0.13 4.20 11.98
CA LEU A 290 0.46 5.54 11.90
C LEU A 290 -0.14 6.39 10.79
N GLN A 291 -0.59 5.77 9.70
CA GLN A 291 -1.20 6.50 8.59
C GLN A 291 -2.65 6.83 8.94
N GLN A 292 -3.00 8.11 8.89
CA GLN A 292 -4.35 8.58 9.12
C GLN A 292 -4.82 9.53 8.03
N ASN A 293 -6.06 9.36 7.59
CA ASN A 293 -6.69 10.26 6.64
C ASN A 293 -7.68 11.22 7.31
N GLY A 294 -7.19 12.43 7.60
CA GLY A 294 -7.95 13.50 8.26
C GLY A 294 -9.22 13.98 7.52
N PHE A 295 -9.41 13.60 6.26
CA PHE A 295 -10.59 13.97 5.46
C PHE A 295 -11.71 12.92 5.46
N THR A 296 -11.50 11.76 6.11
CA THR A 296 -12.50 10.67 6.13
C THR A 296 -13.28 10.65 7.42
N ASP A 297 -14.55 10.23 7.34
CA ASP A 297 -15.49 10.22 8.48
C ASP A 297 -15.11 9.23 9.60
N TYR A 298 -14.22 8.27 9.34
CA TYR A 298 -13.82 7.27 10.33
C TYR A 298 -12.42 7.53 10.95
N ASP A 299 -11.59 8.34 10.29
CA ASP A 299 -10.17 8.52 10.64
C ASP A 299 -9.80 9.99 10.92
N PHE A 300 -10.77 10.91 10.81
CA PHE A 300 -10.55 12.32 11.14
C PHE A 300 -10.10 12.53 12.59
N MET A 301 -10.54 11.66 13.50
CA MET A 301 -10.20 11.64 14.91
C MET A 301 -10.15 10.18 15.37
N CYS A 302 -9.16 9.83 16.18
CA CYS A 302 -9.09 8.53 16.83
C CYS A 302 -9.15 8.72 18.35
N PRO A 303 -10.18 8.17 19.04
CA PRO A 303 -10.27 8.19 20.49
C PRO A 303 -9.17 7.34 21.15
N LEU A 304 -8.72 7.72 22.34
CA LEU A 304 -7.66 7.02 23.07
C LEU A 304 -7.97 5.53 23.30
N ALA A 305 -9.23 5.17 23.59
CA ALA A 305 -9.66 3.78 23.72
C ALA A 305 -9.42 2.95 22.44
N LYS A 306 -9.64 3.55 21.27
CA LYS A 306 -9.43 2.91 19.96
C LYS A 306 -7.93 2.74 19.71
N THR A 307 -7.14 3.78 19.93
CA THR A 307 -5.68 3.74 19.77
C THR A 307 -5.06 2.63 20.63
N ILE A 308 -5.39 2.57 21.93
CA ILE A 308 -4.87 1.53 22.84
C ILE A 308 -5.32 0.13 22.41
N GLY A 309 -6.59 -0.03 22.02
CA GLY A 309 -7.12 -1.31 21.52
C GLY A 309 -6.38 -1.81 20.29
N MET A 310 -6.13 -0.93 19.30
CA MET A 310 -5.35 -1.26 18.11
C MET A 310 -3.91 -1.66 18.45
N MET A 311 -3.26 -0.94 19.37
CA MET A 311 -1.91 -1.27 19.84
C MET A 311 -1.86 -2.67 20.47
N LYS A 312 -2.84 -3.03 21.32
CA LYS A 312 -2.92 -4.37 21.94
C LYS A 312 -3.04 -5.48 20.91
N VAL A 313 -3.91 -5.31 19.91
CA VAL A 313 -4.10 -6.32 18.86
C VAL A 313 -2.83 -6.51 18.03
N ILE A 314 -2.18 -5.41 17.61
CA ILE A 314 -0.97 -5.48 16.78
C ILE A 314 0.21 -6.10 17.54
N VAL A 315 0.45 -5.64 18.78
CA VAL A 315 1.54 -6.17 19.61
C VAL A 315 1.26 -7.62 20.02
N GLY A 316 0.02 -7.96 20.38
CA GLY A 316 -0.39 -9.34 20.68
C GLY A 316 -0.20 -10.28 19.50
N PHE A 317 -0.51 -9.82 18.28
CA PHE A 317 -0.24 -10.58 17.06
C PHE A 317 1.26 -10.82 16.84
N HIS A 318 2.10 -9.78 17.05
CA HIS A 318 3.55 -9.89 16.90
C HIS A 318 4.15 -10.89 17.90
N GLU A 319 3.79 -10.79 19.18
CA GLU A 319 4.30 -11.69 20.21
C GLU A 319 3.86 -13.14 20.00
N ALA A 320 2.60 -13.35 19.61
CA ALA A 320 2.09 -14.68 19.30
C ALA A 320 2.82 -15.30 18.09
N ALA A 321 3.09 -14.50 17.05
CA ALA A 321 3.88 -14.94 15.90
C ALA A 321 5.32 -15.29 16.27
N GLN A 322 6.00 -14.44 17.06
CA GLN A 322 7.36 -14.70 17.53
C GLN A 322 7.44 -15.96 18.41
N LYS A 323 6.50 -16.12 19.34
CA LYS A 323 6.43 -17.30 20.21
C LYS A 323 6.25 -18.58 19.39
N MET A 324 5.35 -18.57 18.41
CA MET A 324 5.16 -19.71 17.50
C MET A 324 6.44 -20.00 16.70
N MET A 325 7.11 -19.00 16.14
CA MET A 325 8.36 -19.25 15.40
C MET A 325 9.47 -19.80 16.30
N ALA A 326 9.56 -19.34 17.56
CA ALA A 326 10.54 -19.82 18.53
C ALA A 326 10.30 -21.29 18.93
N GLU A 327 9.05 -21.68 19.18
CA GLU A 327 8.69 -23.06 19.55
C GLU A 327 8.95 -24.07 18.42
N TYR A 328 8.87 -23.64 17.16
CA TYR A 328 9.02 -24.48 15.98
C TYR A 328 10.37 -24.28 15.25
N SER A 329 11.45 -23.97 15.97
CA SER A 329 12.79 -23.73 15.39
C SER A 329 13.58 -25.00 14.98
N GLY A 330 13.08 -26.19 15.30
CA GLY A 330 13.73 -27.50 15.04
C GLY A 330 13.45 -28.13 13.67
N GLU A 331 13.26 -29.46 13.62
CA GLU A 331 13.05 -30.24 12.37
C GLU A 331 11.83 -29.81 11.53
N HIS A 332 10.91 -29.03 12.13
CA HIS A 332 9.73 -28.50 11.47
C HIS A 332 9.70 -26.97 11.59
N LYS A 333 10.64 -26.32 10.89
CA LYS A 333 10.71 -24.86 10.81
C LYS A 333 9.42 -24.28 10.23
N VAL A 334 8.61 -23.65 11.08
CA VAL A 334 7.48 -22.83 10.62
C VAL A 334 8.04 -21.49 10.19
N GLY A 335 8.03 -21.24 8.89
CA GLY A 335 8.42 -19.94 8.33
C GLY A 335 7.30 -18.92 8.45
N TRP A 336 7.66 -17.64 8.37
CA TRP A 336 6.71 -16.54 8.34
C TRP A 336 5.69 -16.69 7.21
N ASN A 337 6.11 -17.18 6.04
CA ASN A 337 5.22 -17.39 4.89
C ASN A 337 4.06 -18.34 5.20
N THR A 338 4.28 -19.36 6.04
CA THR A 338 3.21 -20.29 6.44
C THR A 338 2.20 -19.58 7.35
N ILE A 339 2.68 -18.78 8.30
CA ILE A 339 1.83 -17.98 9.19
C ILE A 339 1.05 -16.94 8.37
N ALA A 340 1.70 -16.23 7.45
CA ALA A 340 1.06 -15.21 6.61
C ALA A 340 -0.08 -15.77 5.74
N VAL A 341 0.08 -16.99 5.20
CA VAL A 341 -0.98 -17.65 4.42
C VAL A 341 -2.12 -18.12 5.32
N ALA A 342 -1.81 -18.73 6.47
CA ALA A 342 -2.82 -19.23 7.39
C ALA A 342 -3.62 -18.10 8.06
N MET A 343 -2.96 -16.98 8.38
CA MET A 343 -3.54 -15.84 9.10
C MET A 343 -4.00 -14.72 8.18
N LYS A 344 -4.12 -14.94 6.87
CA LYS A 344 -4.48 -13.90 5.90
C LYS A 344 -5.79 -13.19 6.27
N ASP A 345 -6.79 -13.93 6.72
CA ASP A 345 -8.08 -13.38 7.12
C ASP A 345 -7.97 -12.54 8.40
N MET A 346 -7.13 -12.95 9.35
CA MET A 346 -6.86 -12.20 10.58
C MET A 346 -6.07 -10.92 10.30
N ILE A 347 -5.05 -10.99 9.45
CA ILE A 347 -4.30 -9.80 9.02
C ILE A 347 -5.24 -8.78 8.38
N LYS A 348 -6.18 -9.23 7.54
CA LYS A 348 -7.20 -8.34 6.97
C LYS A 348 -8.07 -7.69 8.04
N LYS A 349 -8.53 -8.44 9.04
CA LYS A 349 -9.30 -7.88 10.17
C LYS A 349 -8.48 -6.85 10.97
N ILE A 350 -7.19 -7.09 11.16
CA ILE A 350 -6.26 -6.16 11.82
C ILE A 350 -6.14 -4.87 11.00
N THR A 351 -5.96 -4.96 9.69
CA THR A 351 -5.92 -3.80 8.78
C THR A 351 -7.26 -3.03 8.77
N ASP A 352 -8.38 -3.75 8.88
CA ASP A 352 -9.72 -3.14 8.84
C ASP A 352 -10.11 -2.44 10.17
N MET A 353 -9.33 -2.57 11.25
CA MET A 353 -9.60 -1.94 12.56
C MET A 353 -9.76 -0.41 12.49
N LYS A 354 -9.07 0.23 11.55
CA LYS A 354 -9.12 1.70 11.41
C LYS A 354 -10.49 2.22 10.96
N PHE A 355 -11.30 1.40 10.29
CA PHE A 355 -12.59 1.81 9.74
C PHE A 355 -13.72 1.90 10.78
N GLU A 356 -13.45 1.56 12.03
CA GLU A 356 -14.41 1.76 13.13
C GLU A 356 -14.70 3.24 13.34
N MET A 357 -15.99 3.61 13.34
CA MET A 357 -16.43 5.00 13.42
C MET A 357 -16.10 5.59 14.80
N PRO A 358 -15.53 6.81 14.88
CA PRO A 358 -15.05 7.43 16.13
C PRO A 358 -16.16 7.90 17.09
N ARG A 359 -17.42 7.93 16.64
CA ARG A 359 -18.58 8.43 17.42
C ARG A 359 -19.18 7.37 18.37
N GLN A 360 -18.60 6.18 18.46
CA GLN A 360 -19.10 5.11 19.31
C GLN A 360 -18.64 5.27 20.76
N SER A 361 -19.35 4.63 21.70
CA SER A 361 -19.01 4.68 23.12
C SER A 361 -17.67 3.99 23.41
N GLU A 362 -16.91 4.48 24.39
CA GLU A 362 -15.64 3.87 24.81
C GLU A 362 -15.75 2.37 25.17
N GLU A 363 -16.85 1.96 25.80
CA GLU A 363 -17.10 0.55 26.15
C GLU A 363 -17.19 -0.35 24.92
N HIS A 364 -17.70 0.18 23.80
CA HIS A 364 -17.81 -0.54 22.56
C HIS A 364 -16.40 -0.89 22.05
N TYR A 365 -15.49 0.08 21.98
CA TYR A 365 -14.11 -0.17 21.55
C TYR A 365 -13.43 -1.21 22.43
N LYS A 366 -13.54 -1.08 23.76
CA LYS A 366 -12.93 -2.04 24.69
C LYS A 366 -13.43 -3.47 24.42
N ARG A 367 -14.74 -3.66 24.23
CA ARG A 367 -15.31 -4.98 23.94
C ARG A 367 -14.87 -5.52 22.57
N THR A 368 -14.92 -4.68 21.53
CA THR A 368 -14.57 -5.07 20.17
C THR A 368 -13.10 -5.45 20.03
N PHE A 369 -12.18 -4.65 20.59
CA PHE A 369 -10.75 -4.94 20.51
C PHE A 369 -10.32 -6.09 21.41
N VAL A 370 -10.92 -6.28 22.58
CA VAL A 370 -10.68 -7.48 23.40
C VAL A 370 -11.16 -8.74 22.67
N ALA A 371 -12.36 -8.72 22.09
CA ALA A 371 -12.87 -9.85 21.32
C ALA A 371 -11.98 -10.17 20.11
N LEU A 372 -11.50 -9.15 19.38
CA LEU A 372 -10.60 -9.32 18.25
C LEU A 372 -9.23 -9.87 18.68
N HIS A 373 -8.67 -9.35 19.78
CA HIS A 373 -7.43 -9.85 20.35
C HIS A 373 -7.54 -11.34 20.73
N ASP A 374 -8.64 -11.73 21.39
CA ASP A 374 -8.89 -13.13 21.76
C ASP A 374 -9.11 -14.03 20.52
N GLU A 375 -9.76 -13.51 19.47
CA GLU A 375 -9.92 -14.21 18.19
C GLU A 375 -8.55 -14.46 17.52
N VAL A 376 -7.66 -13.47 17.52
CA VAL A 376 -6.30 -13.60 17.00
C VAL A 376 -5.53 -14.68 17.77
N LEU A 377 -5.57 -14.65 19.10
CA LEU A 377 -4.91 -15.68 19.92
C LEU A 377 -5.52 -17.08 19.70
N ALA A 378 -6.84 -17.18 19.53
CA ALA A 378 -7.52 -18.43 19.21
C ALA A 378 -7.12 -18.98 17.84
N ALA A 379 -6.91 -18.10 16.85
CA ALA A 379 -6.43 -18.47 15.53
C ALA A 379 -5.00 -19.07 15.61
N PHE A 380 -4.11 -18.47 16.39
CA PHE A 380 -2.77 -19.03 16.62
C PHE A 380 -2.83 -20.42 17.30
N ARG A 381 -3.77 -20.65 18.23
CA ARG A 381 -3.96 -21.98 18.84
C ARG A 381 -4.43 -23.02 17.82
N THR A 382 -5.41 -22.69 16.99
CA THR A 382 -5.88 -23.59 15.92
C THR A 382 -4.77 -23.88 14.91
N LEU A 383 -3.93 -22.91 14.57
CA LEU A 383 -2.76 -23.13 13.72
C LEU A 383 -1.75 -24.08 14.39
N ALA A 384 -1.47 -23.90 15.69
CA ALA A 384 -0.59 -24.79 16.45
C ALA A 384 -1.13 -26.24 16.49
N GLU A 385 -2.44 -26.41 16.67
CA GLU A 385 -3.11 -27.72 16.61
C GLU A 385 -2.97 -28.35 15.22
N VAL A 386 -3.25 -27.61 14.14
CA VAL A 386 -3.09 -28.12 12.77
C VAL A 386 -1.66 -28.56 12.48
N LEU A 387 -0.68 -27.80 12.97
CA LEU A 387 0.75 -28.16 12.86
C LEU A 387 1.10 -29.40 13.70
N ALA A 388 0.47 -29.57 14.87
CA ALA A 388 0.63 -30.76 15.70
C ALA A 388 -0.01 -32.01 15.08
N THR A 389 -1.21 -31.92 14.49
CA THR A 389 -1.90 -33.06 13.87
C THR A 389 -1.15 -33.58 12.64
N ARG A 390 -0.46 -32.70 11.90
CA ARG A 390 0.46 -33.11 10.82
C ARG A 390 1.63 -33.97 11.33
N ARG A 391 2.03 -33.88 12.60
CA ARG A 391 3.07 -34.75 13.19
C ARG A 391 2.59 -36.19 13.37
N CYS A 392 1.31 -36.42 13.68
CA CYS A 392 0.79 -37.76 13.97
C CYS A 392 0.70 -38.66 12.72
N PHE A 393 0.62 -38.10 11.51
CA PHE A 393 0.51 -38.90 10.28
C PHE A 393 1.86 -39.37 9.69
N VAL A 394 3.00 -38.90 10.22
CA VAL A 394 4.33 -39.21 9.65
C VAL A 394 5.07 -40.35 10.38
N PHE A 395 4.57 -40.84 11.52
CA PHE A 395 5.16 -41.96 12.26
C PHE A 395 4.24 -43.19 12.31
N ALA A 396 4.18 -43.92 11.21
CA ALA A 396 3.91 -45.36 11.24
C ALA A 396 5.00 -46.07 10.41
N PRO A 397 5.98 -46.74 11.03
CA PRO A 397 6.93 -47.54 10.26
C PRO A 397 6.18 -48.71 9.61
N ALA A 398 6.40 -48.92 8.31
CA ALA A 398 5.79 -50.00 7.55
C ALA A 398 6.14 -51.36 8.18
N PRO A 399 5.18 -52.29 8.37
CA PRO A 399 5.50 -53.63 8.82
C PRO A 399 6.24 -54.40 7.72
N ALA A 400 7.30 -55.11 8.11
CA ALA A 400 8.13 -55.94 7.23
C ALA A 400 7.31 -57.06 6.55
N PRO A 401 7.69 -57.51 5.34
CA PRO A 401 6.93 -58.53 4.61
C PRO A 401 7.13 -59.92 5.24
N PRO A 402 6.07 -60.71 5.49
CA PRO A 402 6.22 -62.08 5.98
C PRO A 402 6.54 -63.05 4.82
N GLN A 403 7.44 -63.99 5.11
CA GLN A 403 7.83 -65.09 4.24
C GLN A 403 6.77 -66.21 4.21
N THR A 404 6.49 -66.73 3.00
CA THR A 404 6.03 -68.09 2.63
C THR A 404 4.71 -68.70 3.18
N ALA A 405 3.66 -68.65 2.34
CA ALA A 405 2.63 -69.68 1.91
C ALA A 405 1.88 -70.61 2.92
N PRO A 406 0.72 -71.26 2.59
CA PRO A 406 -0.13 -71.21 1.38
C PRO A 406 -1.66 -71.02 1.61
N ALA A 407 -2.37 -70.70 0.51
CA ALA A 407 -3.77 -70.99 0.14
C ALA A 407 -4.91 -70.89 1.17
N GLY A 408 -5.81 -69.92 0.98
CA GLY A 408 -7.17 -69.95 1.56
C GLY A 408 -7.92 -68.62 1.46
N PHE A 409 -8.88 -68.55 0.55
CA PHE A 409 -9.86 -67.46 0.38
C PHE A 409 -10.54 -67.03 1.70
N ARG A 410 -10.65 -65.71 1.95
CA ARG A 410 -11.93 -64.95 2.03
C ARG A 410 -11.72 -63.51 2.52
N LEU A 411 -12.32 -62.58 1.78
CA LEU A 411 -12.56 -61.19 2.16
C LEU A 411 -13.53 -61.10 3.35
N ALA A 412 -13.16 -60.28 4.35
CA ALA A 412 -14.11 -59.60 5.23
C ALA A 412 -13.58 -58.19 5.52
N GLN A 413 -14.41 -57.21 5.17
CA GLN A 413 -14.19 -55.78 5.27
C GLN A 413 -13.87 -55.34 6.70
N GLN A 414 -12.88 -54.46 6.86
CA GLN A 414 -12.86 -53.51 7.96
C GLN A 414 -12.94 -52.11 7.39
N VAL A 415 -13.98 -51.42 7.84
CA VAL A 415 -14.44 -50.09 7.48
C VAL A 415 -13.43 -49.05 8.00
N SER A 416 -12.96 -48.17 7.11
CA SER A 416 -12.61 -46.81 7.50
C SER A 416 -13.22 -45.85 6.49
N HIS A 417 -14.09 -45.00 7.02
CA HIS A 417 -14.79 -43.95 6.29
C HIS A 417 -13.83 -42.81 5.97
N THR A 418 -13.69 -42.46 4.70
CA THR A 418 -13.49 -41.08 4.27
C THR A 418 -14.45 -40.81 3.11
N VAL A 419 -15.47 -40.01 3.40
CA VAL A 419 -16.51 -39.44 2.53
C VAL A 419 -16.07 -37.98 2.31
N VAL A 420 -16.14 -37.28 1.16
CA VAL A 420 -16.78 -37.44 -0.17
C VAL A 420 -16.22 -36.29 -1.05
N LEU A 421 -15.98 -36.42 -2.36
CA LEU A 421 -16.85 -36.04 -3.50
C LEU A 421 -16.14 -36.55 -4.79
N ARG A 422 -16.65 -37.58 -5.46
CA ARG A 422 -17.69 -37.59 -6.52
C ARG A 422 -17.30 -36.86 -7.81
N LEU A 423 -16.70 -37.61 -8.73
CA LEU A 423 -17.07 -37.61 -10.15
C LEU A 423 -16.75 -39.01 -10.70
N ASP A 424 -17.82 -39.77 -10.93
CA ASP A 424 -17.82 -41.14 -11.41
C ASP A 424 -17.44 -41.23 -12.90
N ALA A 425 -16.69 -42.30 -13.20
CA ALA A 425 -16.69 -43.14 -14.41
C ALA A 425 -16.25 -42.50 -15.75
N GLU A 426 -15.44 -43.13 -16.61
CA GLU A 426 -14.93 -44.51 -16.69
C GLU A 426 -13.90 -44.55 -17.83
N LEU A 427 -12.75 -45.21 -17.63
CA LEU A 427 -12.03 -46.06 -18.61
C LEU A 427 -10.61 -46.35 -18.10
N GLN A 428 -10.42 -47.48 -17.43
CA GLN A 428 -9.22 -48.32 -17.56
C GLN A 428 -9.37 -49.58 -16.71
N ALA A 429 -9.43 -50.74 -17.38
CA ALA A 429 -8.48 -51.85 -17.22
C ALA A 429 -9.10 -53.14 -17.75
N PHE A 430 -8.48 -53.72 -18.76
CA PHE A 430 -8.43 -55.18 -18.87
C PHE A 430 -7.04 -55.56 -19.37
N SER A 431 -6.24 -56.10 -18.47
CA SER A 431 -5.03 -56.84 -18.78
C SER A 431 -5.13 -58.23 -18.14
N LEU A 432 -4.64 -59.20 -18.90
CA LEU A 432 -4.21 -60.57 -18.54
C LEU A 432 -5.26 -61.70 -18.52
N LEU A 433 -5.19 -62.53 -19.57
CA LEU A 433 -5.24 -63.99 -19.46
C LEU A 433 -4.32 -64.63 -20.52
N ARG A 434 -3.43 -65.53 -20.05
CA ARG A 434 -2.52 -66.38 -20.85
C ARG A 434 -3.28 -67.61 -21.36
N LEU A 435 -3.00 -68.05 -22.59
CA LEU A 435 -2.55 -69.42 -22.96
C LEU A 435 -2.62 -69.66 -24.48
N GLY A 436 -1.61 -70.37 -25.01
CA GLY A 436 -1.79 -71.33 -26.11
C GLY A 436 -1.32 -70.91 -27.50
N HIS A 437 -0.31 -71.62 -28.01
CA HIS A 437 0.22 -71.56 -29.37
C HIS A 437 -0.85 -71.65 -30.47
N ALA A 438 -0.86 -70.68 -31.40
CA ALA A 438 -1.03 -70.90 -32.84
C ALA A 438 -0.85 -69.59 -33.64
N GLY A 439 0.09 -69.59 -34.58
CA GLY A 439 -0.10 -68.99 -35.91
C GLY A 439 0.09 -67.48 -36.06
N ALA A 440 1.31 -67.08 -36.42
CA ALA A 440 1.76 -65.73 -36.77
C ALA A 440 1.16 -65.14 -38.08
N ILE A 441 -0.15 -65.32 -38.32
CA ILE A 441 -0.85 -64.82 -39.52
C ILE A 441 -2.01 -63.85 -39.18
N LEU A 442 -2.39 -63.75 -37.90
CA LEU A 442 -3.43 -62.82 -37.44
C LEU A 442 -2.90 -61.48 -36.89
N GLN A 443 -1.58 -61.34 -36.75
CA GLN A 443 -0.96 -60.14 -36.16
C GLN A 443 -0.85 -58.96 -37.15
N GLN A 444 -0.93 -59.21 -38.47
CA GLN A 444 -0.91 -58.14 -39.49
C GLN A 444 -2.29 -57.51 -39.74
N TYR A 445 -3.39 -58.25 -39.55
CA TYR A 445 -4.74 -57.70 -39.73
C TYR A 445 -5.24 -56.92 -38.50
N TRP A 446 -4.83 -57.33 -37.29
CA TRP A 446 -5.24 -56.65 -36.06
C TRP A 446 -4.55 -55.29 -35.88
N HIS A 447 -3.27 -55.18 -36.27
CA HIS A 447 -2.56 -53.90 -36.24
C HIS A 447 -3.11 -52.90 -37.27
N PHE A 448 -3.63 -53.35 -38.43
CA PHE A 448 -4.14 -52.43 -39.45
C PHE A 448 -5.53 -51.87 -39.10
N GLN A 449 -6.43 -52.69 -38.52
CA GLN A 449 -7.74 -52.20 -38.07
C GLN A 449 -7.67 -51.40 -36.77
N CYS A 450 -6.84 -51.81 -35.80
CA CYS A 450 -6.61 -50.98 -34.61
C CYS A 450 -5.91 -49.67 -34.96
N TRP A 451 -4.99 -49.64 -35.94
CA TRP A 451 -4.35 -48.41 -36.39
C TRP A 451 -5.32 -47.49 -37.15
N MET A 452 -6.21 -48.02 -38.00
CA MET A 452 -7.27 -47.20 -38.64
C MET A 452 -8.30 -46.65 -37.65
N VAL A 453 -8.69 -47.44 -36.65
CA VAL A 453 -9.65 -47.02 -35.61
C VAL A 453 -9.01 -46.03 -34.64
N LEU A 454 -7.75 -46.23 -34.26
CA LEU A 454 -6.98 -45.31 -33.43
C LEU A 454 -6.65 -44.01 -34.18
N HIS A 455 -6.40 -44.05 -35.50
CA HIS A 455 -6.16 -42.86 -36.31
C HIS A 455 -7.45 -42.07 -36.59
N ARG A 456 -8.61 -42.73 -36.71
CA ARG A 456 -9.92 -42.07 -36.77
C ARG A 456 -10.38 -41.54 -35.41
N LEU A 457 -10.10 -42.25 -34.31
CA LEU A 457 -10.37 -41.75 -32.96
C LEU A 457 -9.42 -40.63 -32.56
N LEU A 458 -8.13 -40.69 -32.90
CA LEU A 458 -7.21 -39.55 -32.71
C LEU A 458 -7.54 -38.39 -33.64
N SER A 459 -8.00 -38.60 -34.88
CA SER A 459 -8.41 -37.48 -35.73
C SER A 459 -9.69 -36.83 -35.22
N VAL A 460 -10.63 -37.59 -34.64
CA VAL A 460 -11.86 -37.06 -34.03
C VAL A 460 -11.58 -36.41 -32.67
N VAL A 461 -10.74 -36.99 -31.84
CA VAL A 461 -10.36 -36.43 -30.52
C VAL A 461 -9.45 -35.21 -30.67
N MET A 462 -8.52 -35.19 -31.65
CA MET A 462 -7.74 -33.99 -31.98
C MET A 462 -8.59 -32.92 -32.70
N SER A 463 -9.63 -33.30 -33.46
CA SER A 463 -10.58 -32.36 -34.06
C SER A 463 -11.50 -31.71 -33.02
N VAL A 464 -11.86 -32.43 -31.94
CA VAL A 464 -12.73 -31.89 -30.88
C VAL A 464 -11.94 -31.07 -29.85
N LEU A 465 -10.64 -31.36 -29.66
CA LEU A 465 -9.75 -30.59 -28.77
C LEU A 465 -9.10 -29.34 -29.41
N THR A 466 -9.40 -29.02 -30.67
CA THR A 466 -8.84 -27.86 -31.41
C THR A 466 -9.87 -26.76 -31.70
N THR A 467 -10.78 -26.52 -30.76
CA THR A 467 -11.64 -25.33 -30.75
C THR A 467 -11.28 -24.44 -29.56
N CYS A 468 -10.44 -23.43 -29.78
CA CYS A 468 -10.18 -22.41 -28.77
C CYS A 468 -11.33 -21.40 -28.79
N LEU A 469 -12.18 -21.42 -27.76
CA LEU A 469 -13.22 -20.41 -27.56
C LEU A 469 -12.63 -19.20 -26.82
N THR A 470 -12.54 -18.06 -27.51
CA THR A 470 -12.04 -16.82 -26.91
C THR A 470 -13.21 -15.95 -26.46
N PHE A 471 -13.22 -15.58 -25.18
CA PHE A 471 -14.22 -14.73 -24.55
C PHE A 471 -13.61 -13.39 -24.13
N VAL A 472 -14.31 -12.28 -24.40
CA VAL A 472 -13.97 -10.95 -23.89
C VAL A 472 -14.79 -10.66 -22.64
N TRP A 473 -14.11 -10.30 -21.55
CA TRP A 473 -14.72 -10.03 -20.24
C TRP A 473 -14.55 -8.56 -19.89
N GLN A 474 -15.61 -7.94 -19.35
CA GLN A 474 -15.57 -6.56 -18.87
C GLN A 474 -15.32 -6.53 -17.36
N ARG A 475 -14.45 -5.63 -16.91
CA ARG A 475 -14.04 -5.51 -15.50
C ARG A 475 -15.26 -5.21 -14.62
N GLY A 476 -15.56 -6.11 -13.68
CA GLY A 476 -16.66 -5.98 -12.72
C GLY A 476 -17.91 -6.83 -13.02
N GLN A 477 -17.95 -7.57 -14.13
CA GLN A 477 -19.04 -8.51 -14.43
C GLN A 477 -18.52 -9.94 -14.62
N ALA A 478 -19.20 -10.91 -13.99
CA ALA A 478 -18.90 -12.34 -14.09
C ALA A 478 -19.53 -13.01 -15.33
N ARG A 479 -19.84 -12.24 -16.38
CA ARG A 479 -20.33 -12.75 -17.68
C ARG A 479 -19.45 -12.23 -18.81
N ALA A 480 -19.13 -13.10 -19.76
CA ALA A 480 -18.46 -12.70 -21.00
C ALA A 480 -19.37 -11.75 -21.79
N VAL A 481 -18.82 -10.61 -22.18
CA VAL A 481 -19.54 -9.56 -22.92
C VAL A 481 -19.60 -9.89 -24.41
N TRP A 482 -18.59 -10.60 -24.92
CA TRP A 482 -18.51 -10.93 -26.34
C TRP A 482 -17.79 -12.25 -26.58
N ARG A 483 -18.26 -13.04 -27.57
CA ARG A 483 -17.69 -14.33 -27.99
C ARG A 483 -17.20 -14.22 -29.43
N LEU A 484 -15.93 -14.51 -29.66
CA LEU A 484 -15.37 -14.56 -31.01
C LEU A 484 -15.92 -15.79 -31.78
N PRO A 485 -16.27 -15.65 -33.07
CA PRO A 485 -16.64 -16.78 -33.91
C PRO A 485 -15.46 -17.75 -34.09
N GLU A 486 -15.78 -19.03 -34.28
CA GLU A 486 -14.90 -20.19 -34.16
C GLU A 486 -13.55 -20.04 -34.91
N LEU A 487 -12.47 -19.85 -34.17
CA LEU A 487 -11.11 -19.95 -34.68
C LEU A 487 -10.70 -21.42 -34.66
N THR A 488 -10.75 -22.09 -35.81
CA THR A 488 -10.37 -23.50 -35.96
C THR A 488 -8.86 -23.62 -36.18
N GLY A 489 -8.18 -24.43 -35.35
CA GLY A 489 -6.78 -24.82 -35.55
C GLY A 489 -5.95 -25.03 -34.28
N ALA A 490 -4.83 -25.74 -34.43
CA ALA A 490 -4.02 -26.31 -33.34
C ALA A 490 -2.96 -25.37 -32.71
N ILE A 491 -2.90 -24.09 -33.11
CA ILE A 491 -1.89 -23.12 -32.66
C ILE A 491 -2.56 -22.01 -31.83
N ARG A 492 -1.94 -21.61 -30.71
CA ARG A 492 -2.45 -20.55 -29.81
C ARG A 492 -2.73 -19.26 -30.61
N PRO A 493 -3.97 -18.72 -30.61
CA PRO A 493 -4.25 -17.49 -31.32
C PRO A 493 -3.56 -16.30 -30.64
N HIS A 494 -2.77 -15.54 -31.40
CA HIS A 494 -2.26 -14.25 -30.95
C HIS A 494 -3.34 -13.17 -31.14
N LEU A 495 -3.55 -12.38 -30.09
CA LEU A 495 -4.56 -11.32 -30.01
C LEU A 495 -3.87 -10.01 -29.68
N ALA A 496 -4.26 -8.93 -30.37
CA ALA A 496 -3.75 -7.59 -30.08
C ALA A 496 -4.92 -6.60 -29.99
N TRP A 497 -5.02 -5.93 -28.85
CA TRP A 497 -5.95 -4.82 -28.66
C TRP A 497 -5.50 -3.59 -29.42
N HIS A 498 -6.45 -2.93 -30.06
CA HIS A 498 -6.23 -1.60 -30.62
C HIS A 498 -6.04 -0.57 -29.48
N PRO A 499 -5.20 0.46 -29.64
CA PRO A 499 -4.99 1.50 -28.63
C PRO A 499 -6.28 2.14 -28.10
N ASP A 500 -7.28 2.33 -28.95
CA ASP A 500 -8.59 2.89 -28.58
C ASP A 500 -9.52 1.92 -27.84
N ALA A 501 -9.09 0.68 -27.58
CA ALA A 501 -9.88 -0.39 -26.95
C ALA A 501 -11.24 -0.72 -27.62
N ALA A 502 -11.50 -0.19 -28.81
CA ALA A 502 -12.73 -0.43 -29.58
C ALA A 502 -12.62 -1.61 -30.57
N CYS A 503 -11.38 -1.98 -30.93
CA CYS A 503 -11.10 -3.02 -31.93
C CYS A 503 -10.13 -4.07 -31.39
N LEU A 504 -10.30 -5.31 -31.85
CA LEU A 504 -9.44 -6.45 -31.51
C LEU A 504 -8.95 -7.12 -32.80
N ALA A 505 -7.63 -7.25 -32.97
CA ALA A 505 -7.07 -8.05 -34.05
C ALA A 505 -6.85 -9.49 -33.58
N SER A 506 -7.28 -10.46 -34.37
CA SER A 506 -7.06 -11.88 -34.16
C SER A 506 -6.41 -12.52 -35.37
N VAL A 507 -5.55 -13.48 -35.13
CA VAL A 507 -4.87 -14.24 -36.17
C VAL A 507 -5.38 -15.68 -36.21
N SER A 508 -5.69 -16.18 -37.41
CA SER A 508 -5.98 -17.60 -37.63
C SER A 508 -4.73 -18.37 -38.10
N PRO A 509 -4.60 -19.67 -37.75
CA PRO A 509 -3.50 -20.51 -38.21
C PRO A 509 -3.43 -20.66 -39.75
N ALA A 510 -4.55 -20.43 -40.44
CA ALA A 510 -4.63 -20.46 -41.91
C ALA A 510 -4.14 -19.15 -42.58
N GLY A 511 -3.56 -18.22 -41.81
CA GLY A 511 -2.99 -16.96 -42.33
C GLY A 511 -4.01 -15.84 -42.54
N HIS A 512 -5.22 -15.96 -41.98
CA HIS A 512 -6.20 -14.88 -42.00
C HIS A 512 -6.05 -14.00 -40.76
N VAL A 513 -5.89 -12.69 -40.99
CA VAL A 513 -5.97 -11.70 -39.91
C VAL A 513 -7.37 -11.11 -39.95
N ALA A 514 -8.10 -11.18 -38.84
CA ALA A 514 -9.42 -10.59 -38.71
C ALA A 514 -9.36 -9.43 -37.70
N VAL A 515 -9.93 -8.29 -38.06
CA VAL A 515 -10.09 -7.13 -37.19
C VAL A 515 -11.56 -7.03 -36.80
N HIS A 516 -11.82 -7.16 -35.51
CA HIS A 516 -13.15 -7.18 -34.92
C HIS A 516 -13.45 -5.82 -34.30
N SER A 517 -14.57 -5.19 -34.68
CA SER A 517 -15.07 -3.97 -34.07
C SER A 517 -16.11 -4.31 -33.00
N LEU A 518 -15.88 -3.87 -31.76
CA LEU A 518 -16.76 -4.16 -30.61
C LEU A 518 -17.96 -3.22 -30.52
N VAL A 519 -17.90 -2.05 -31.17
CA VAL A 519 -18.93 -1.00 -31.09
C VAL A 519 -20.08 -1.23 -32.09
N GLY A 520 -19.92 -2.13 -33.06
CA GLY A 520 -20.93 -2.41 -34.08
C GLY A 520 -21.01 -3.86 -34.58
N GLU A 521 -20.36 -4.81 -33.87
CA GLU A 521 -20.30 -6.24 -34.20
C GLU A 521 -19.95 -6.55 -35.66
N SER A 522 -18.99 -5.80 -36.23
CA SER A 522 -18.50 -6.04 -37.58
C SER A 522 -17.11 -6.66 -37.58
N THR A 523 -16.89 -7.61 -38.48
CA THR A 523 -15.61 -8.32 -38.63
C THR A 523 -15.05 -8.06 -40.03
N GLU A 524 -13.90 -7.39 -40.11
CA GLU A 524 -13.18 -7.18 -41.36
C GLU A 524 -12.08 -8.24 -41.49
N HIS A 525 -12.05 -8.93 -42.63
CA HIS A 525 -11.01 -9.92 -42.92
C HIS A 525 -9.91 -9.28 -43.78
N LEU A 526 -8.68 -9.27 -43.27
CA LEU A 526 -7.47 -9.05 -44.06
C LEU A 526 -7.07 -10.37 -44.70
N HIS A 527 -7.21 -10.46 -46.02
CA HIS A 527 -6.59 -11.53 -46.79
C HIS A 527 -5.13 -11.18 -47.05
N VAL A 528 -4.23 -11.85 -46.32
CA VAL A 528 -2.79 -11.85 -46.62
C VAL A 528 -2.56 -12.83 -47.79
N GLN A 529 -3.10 -12.53 -48.97
CA GLN A 529 -2.84 -13.32 -50.18
C GLN A 529 -1.86 -12.57 -51.09
N GLY A 530 -0.66 -13.13 -51.22
CA GLY A 530 0.37 -12.71 -52.16
C GLY A 530 1.64 -13.53 -51.96
N ASP A 531 1.84 -14.51 -52.85
CA ASP A 531 2.99 -15.42 -53.02
C ASP A 531 3.56 -16.06 -51.73
N GLY A 532 3.05 -17.27 -51.47
CA GLY A 532 3.37 -18.10 -50.31
C GLY A 532 2.39 -17.81 -49.17
N ALA A 533 1.47 -18.73 -48.91
CA ALA A 533 0.66 -18.68 -47.69
C ALA A 533 1.54 -19.20 -46.54
N TRP A 534 2.02 -18.30 -45.68
CA TRP A 534 2.72 -18.68 -44.46
C TRP A 534 1.84 -18.42 -43.25
N PRO A 535 1.87 -19.33 -42.26
CA PRO A 535 1.08 -19.18 -41.04
C PRO A 535 1.54 -17.92 -40.31
N VAL A 536 0.61 -17.03 -39.96
CA VAL A 536 0.93 -15.82 -39.22
C VAL A 536 1.15 -16.19 -37.75
N ALA A 537 2.26 -15.72 -37.17
CA ALA A 537 2.67 -16.03 -35.80
C ALA A 537 2.40 -14.88 -34.82
N ALA A 538 2.49 -13.61 -35.25
CA ALA A 538 2.32 -12.47 -34.36
C ALA A 538 1.67 -11.26 -35.06
N VAL A 539 0.97 -10.43 -34.29
CA VAL A 539 0.32 -9.20 -34.76
C VAL A 539 0.50 -8.09 -33.72
N ALA A 540 0.76 -6.85 -34.17
CA ALA A 540 0.92 -5.70 -33.29
C ALA A 540 0.41 -4.40 -33.94
N TRP A 541 -0.37 -3.63 -33.19
CA TRP A 541 -0.87 -2.31 -33.62
C TRP A 541 0.16 -1.21 -33.39
N GLN A 542 0.22 -0.23 -34.29
CA GLN A 542 1.02 0.97 -34.07
C GLN A 542 0.33 1.89 -33.04
N PRO A 543 0.98 2.28 -31.92
CA PRO A 543 0.31 3.02 -30.84
C PRO A 543 -0.21 4.41 -31.21
N CYS A 544 0.41 5.08 -32.20
CA CYS A 544 0.13 6.46 -32.56
C CYS A 544 -0.68 6.64 -33.86
N ASP A 545 -0.91 5.56 -34.62
CA ASP A 545 -1.65 5.58 -35.89
C ASP A 545 -2.80 4.57 -35.84
N LEU A 546 -4.03 5.07 -35.84
CA LEU A 546 -5.27 4.31 -35.70
C LEU A 546 -5.61 3.43 -36.92
N SER A 547 -4.73 3.41 -37.91
CA SER A 547 -4.96 2.76 -39.21
C SER A 547 -3.89 1.74 -39.60
N SER A 548 -2.88 1.49 -38.76
CA SER A 548 -1.69 0.71 -39.15
C SER A 548 -1.47 -0.54 -38.29
N LEU A 549 -1.11 -1.65 -38.95
CA LEU A 549 -0.97 -2.98 -38.35
C LEU A 549 0.28 -3.69 -38.87
N ALA A 550 1.11 -4.21 -37.96
CA ALA A 550 2.24 -5.08 -38.29
C ALA A 550 1.86 -6.55 -38.09
N VAL A 551 2.28 -7.40 -39.01
CA VAL A 551 1.99 -8.83 -39.04
C VAL A 551 3.28 -9.60 -39.33
N ALA A 552 3.62 -10.58 -38.50
CA ALA A 552 4.80 -11.42 -38.68
C ALA A 552 4.48 -12.91 -38.61
N GLY A 553 5.38 -13.71 -39.16
CA GLY A 553 5.27 -15.15 -39.29
C GLY A 553 6.62 -15.78 -39.63
N PRO A 554 6.68 -17.09 -39.90
CA PRO A 554 7.92 -17.83 -40.00
C PRO A 554 8.68 -17.59 -41.31
N LEU A 555 8.10 -16.91 -42.30
CA LEU A 555 8.77 -16.60 -43.57
C LEU A 555 8.98 -15.09 -43.81
N GLY A 556 8.63 -14.23 -42.84
CA GLY A 556 8.86 -12.79 -42.97
C GLY A 556 8.03 -11.88 -42.05
N LEU A 557 7.95 -10.61 -42.44
CA LEU A 557 7.20 -9.56 -41.74
C LEU A 557 6.55 -8.60 -42.74
N CYS A 558 5.27 -8.27 -42.54
CA CYS A 558 4.50 -7.36 -43.39
C CYS A 558 3.91 -6.21 -42.57
N PHE A 559 3.86 -5.02 -43.16
CA PHE A 559 3.21 -3.84 -42.57
C PHE A 559 2.04 -3.38 -43.43
N TRP A 560 0.89 -3.16 -42.79
CA TRP A 560 -0.38 -2.84 -43.41
C TRP A 560 -0.93 -1.51 -42.90
N ARG A 561 -1.59 -0.75 -43.78
CA ARG A 561 -2.31 0.47 -43.41
C ARG A 561 -3.67 0.52 -44.08
N ARG A 562 -4.67 1.04 -43.35
CA ARG A 562 -6.05 1.18 -43.78
C ARG A 562 -6.26 2.55 -44.44
N LYS A 563 -6.56 2.55 -45.74
CA LYS A 563 -7.00 3.73 -46.52
C LYS A 563 -8.26 3.37 -47.30
N GLY A 564 -9.39 3.22 -46.59
CA GLY A 564 -10.63 2.66 -47.13
C GLY A 564 -10.60 1.12 -47.15
N SER A 565 -9.66 0.54 -47.90
CA SER A 565 -9.30 -0.89 -47.81
C SER A 565 -7.90 -1.07 -47.19
N TRP A 566 -7.62 -2.27 -46.70
CA TRP A 566 -6.30 -2.61 -46.16
C TRP A 566 -5.27 -2.76 -47.29
N GLN A 567 -4.21 -1.95 -47.24
CA GLN A 567 -3.13 -1.98 -48.21
C GLN A 567 -1.82 -2.33 -47.52
N ARG A 568 -1.04 -3.22 -48.16
CA ARG A 568 0.31 -3.59 -47.72
C ARG A 568 1.28 -2.49 -48.10
N ILE A 569 1.96 -1.88 -47.13
CA ILE A 569 2.95 -0.83 -47.37
C ILE A 569 4.28 -1.46 -47.78
N TRP A 570 4.73 -2.48 -47.05
CA TRP A 570 5.97 -3.20 -47.34
C TRP A 570 5.93 -4.62 -46.77
N SER A 571 6.79 -5.48 -47.31
CA SER A 571 6.99 -6.86 -46.87
C SER A 571 8.47 -7.22 -46.93
N LEU A 572 9.00 -7.73 -45.83
CA LEU A 572 10.32 -8.36 -45.76
C LEU A 572 10.12 -9.87 -45.76
N GLN A 573 10.75 -10.56 -46.71
CA GLN A 573 10.67 -12.02 -46.85
C GLN A 573 12.06 -12.65 -46.64
N GLY A 574 12.08 -13.84 -46.03
CA GLY A 574 13.28 -14.63 -45.80
C GLY A 574 13.36 -15.16 -44.37
N GLU A 575 14.07 -16.28 -44.17
CA GLU A 575 14.24 -16.91 -42.84
C GLU A 575 14.88 -15.97 -41.81
N ALA A 576 15.75 -15.05 -42.26
CA ALA A 576 16.35 -14.03 -41.41
C ALA A 576 15.31 -13.07 -40.79
N PHE A 577 14.19 -12.83 -41.47
CA PHE A 577 13.11 -11.94 -41.01
C PHE A 577 11.89 -12.70 -40.51
N ALA A 578 12.02 -14.01 -40.31
CA ALA A 578 11.03 -14.78 -39.57
C ALA A 578 10.89 -14.15 -38.18
N SER A 579 9.68 -14.00 -37.64
CA SER A 579 9.53 -13.45 -36.29
C SER A 579 8.37 -14.09 -35.56
N SER A 580 8.62 -14.46 -34.31
CA SER A 580 7.63 -15.10 -33.43
C SER A 580 6.92 -14.12 -32.51
N ALA A 581 7.48 -12.92 -32.32
CA ALA A 581 6.90 -11.85 -31.51
C ALA A 581 7.21 -10.47 -32.10
N LEU A 582 6.27 -9.54 -31.92
CA LEU A 582 6.36 -8.15 -32.37
C LEU A 582 6.01 -7.20 -31.22
N ALA A 583 6.76 -6.11 -31.08
CA ALA A 583 6.45 -5.04 -30.15
C ALA A 583 6.78 -3.67 -30.76
N TRP A 584 5.84 -2.73 -30.67
CA TRP A 584 6.08 -1.33 -31.06
C TRP A 584 6.64 -0.53 -29.89
N SER A 585 7.51 0.43 -30.19
CA SER A 585 7.90 1.46 -29.23
C SER A 585 6.69 2.33 -28.87
N PRO A 586 6.62 2.88 -27.64
CA PRO A 586 5.48 3.70 -27.19
C PRO A 586 5.21 4.93 -28.06
N ASP A 587 6.25 5.46 -28.73
CA ASP A 587 6.18 6.59 -29.65
C ASP A 587 5.85 6.19 -31.11
N GLY A 588 5.69 4.89 -31.38
CA GLY A 588 5.32 4.34 -32.69
C GLY A 588 6.38 4.50 -33.78
N ARG A 589 7.61 4.87 -33.43
CA ARG A 589 8.70 5.12 -34.39
C ARG A 589 9.53 3.88 -34.73
N ALA A 590 9.52 2.87 -33.86
CA ALA A 590 10.29 1.65 -34.03
C ALA A 590 9.43 0.40 -33.75
N LEU A 591 9.64 -0.64 -34.55
CA LEU A 591 9.06 -1.97 -34.39
C LEU A 591 10.20 -2.95 -34.09
N ALA A 592 10.16 -3.57 -32.92
CA ALA A 592 11.05 -4.67 -32.59
C ALA A 592 10.43 -6.00 -33.03
N ALA A 593 11.19 -6.76 -33.81
CA ALA A 593 10.82 -8.08 -34.30
C ALA A 593 11.83 -9.13 -33.82
N ALA A 594 11.35 -10.11 -33.07
CA ALA A 594 12.21 -11.15 -32.49
C ALA A 594 12.36 -12.32 -33.47
N GLY A 595 13.56 -12.46 -34.04
CA GLY A 595 13.91 -13.46 -35.04
C GLY A 595 14.38 -14.80 -34.48
N PRO A 596 14.56 -15.82 -35.33
CA PRO A 596 15.19 -17.08 -34.95
C PRO A 596 16.64 -16.81 -34.51
N LEU A 597 17.18 -17.62 -33.60
CA LEU A 597 18.57 -17.53 -33.09
C LEU A 597 18.86 -16.33 -32.15
N GLY A 598 17.82 -15.66 -31.65
CA GLY A 598 17.96 -14.64 -30.60
C GLY A 598 18.32 -13.24 -31.11
N VAL A 599 18.28 -13.02 -32.42
CA VAL A 599 18.49 -11.71 -33.05
C VAL A 599 17.20 -10.89 -33.01
N VAL A 600 17.30 -9.61 -32.66
CA VAL A 600 16.17 -8.66 -32.65
C VAL A 600 16.39 -7.61 -33.74
N HIS A 601 15.49 -7.57 -34.72
CA HIS A 601 15.49 -6.54 -35.75
C HIS A 601 14.66 -5.34 -35.28
N ILE A 602 15.23 -4.14 -35.37
CA ILE A 602 14.54 -2.88 -35.12
C ILE A 602 14.21 -2.24 -36.46
N LEU A 603 12.93 -2.13 -36.77
CA LEU A 603 12.40 -1.68 -38.07
C LEU A 603 11.67 -0.34 -37.92
N GLY A 604 11.83 0.55 -38.89
CA GLY A 604 11.04 1.77 -39.01
C GLY A 604 9.73 1.55 -39.77
N PRO A 605 8.72 2.42 -39.61
CA PRO A 605 7.43 2.33 -40.29
C PRO A 605 7.52 2.41 -41.83
N HIS A 606 8.64 2.89 -42.39
CA HIS A 606 8.90 3.01 -43.83
C HIS A 606 9.96 2.03 -44.35
N SER A 607 10.00 0.81 -43.81
CA SER A 607 10.88 -0.30 -44.23
C SER A 607 12.39 -0.04 -44.17
N ALA A 608 12.86 0.82 -43.27
CA ALA A 608 14.28 0.95 -42.98
C ALA A 608 14.62 0.05 -41.78
N LEU A 609 15.58 -0.86 -41.94
CA LEU A 609 16.23 -1.52 -40.82
C LEU A 609 17.01 -0.45 -40.05
N ILE A 610 16.58 -0.14 -38.84
CA ILE A 610 17.17 0.90 -37.98
C ILE A 610 18.37 0.33 -37.21
N GLY A 611 18.34 -0.97 -36.90
CA GLY A 611 19.45 -1.67 -36.27
C GLY A 611 19.12 -3.16 -36.02
N GLU A 612 20.15 -3.93 -35.73
CA GLU A 612 20.09 -5.35 -35.33
C GLU A 612 20.86 -5.51 -34.02
N GLN A 613 20.30 -6.27 -33.07
CA GLN A 613 20.94 -6.66 -31.82
C GLN A 613 20.92 -8.16 -31.62
#